data_AF-A0A7V9SVQ2-F1
#
_entry.id   AF-A0A7V9SVQ2-F1
#
_cell.length_a   1.000
_cell.length_b   1.000
_cell.length_c   1.000
_cell.angle_alpha   90.00
_cell.angle_beta   90.00
_cell.angle_gamma   90.00
#
_symmetry.space_group_name_H-M   'P 1'
#
loop_
_entity.id
_entity.type
_entity.pdbx_description
1 polymer ?
#
loop_
_entity_poly.entity_id
_entity_poly.type
_entity_poly.pdbx_seq_one_letter_code
_entity_poly.pdbx_strand_id
1 'polypeptide(L)' 'MGKRPTRIELLELDIDVRLADLWAEASEVGEWNLEVVAAFMRAAYGKGYCDALTEDDPGSLCREHGYKIPLKRPAPLPD' A
#
# COMPACT_ATOMS: atom_id res chain seq x y z
N MET A 1 27.00 -3.46 -15.99
CA MET A 1 25.93 -2.44 -15.84
C MET A 1 24.69 -3.14 -15.34
N GLY A 2 24.19 -2.79 -14.15
CA GLY A 2 22.91 -3.30 -13.68
C GLY A 2 21.78 -2.81 -14.58
N LYS A 3 20.79 -3.66 -14.86
CA LYS A 3 19.56 -3.28 -15.54
C LYS A 3 18.86 -2.19 -14.73
N ARG A 4 18.39 -1.12 -15.37
CA ARG A 4 17.56 -0.12 -14.67
C ARG A 4 16.25 -0.77 -14.20
N PRO A 5 15.81 -0.54 -12.96
CA PRO A 5 14.53 -1.03 -12.48
C PRO A 5 13.38 -0.54 -13.35
N THR A 6 12.38 -1.40 -13.54
CA THR A 6 11.09 -1.09 -14.13
C THR A 6 10.22 -0.32 -13.15
N ARG A 7 9.13 0.29 -13.64
CA ARG A 7 8.17 0.99 -12.79
C ARG A 7 7.49 0.07 -11.77
N ILE A 8 7.23 -1.18 -12.15
CA ILE A 8 6.61 -2.17 -11.26
C ILE A 8 7.59 -2.52 -10.13
N GLU A 9 8.85 -2.80 -10.45
CA GLU A 9 9.88 -3.09 -9.43
C GLU A 9 10.08 -1.92 -8.45
N LEU A 10 9.98 -0.67 -8.93
CA LEU A 10 10.04 0.50 -8.04
C LEU A 10 8.80 0.66 -7.16
N LEU A 11 7.61 0.30 -7.66
CA LEU A 11 6.39 0.29 -6.86
C LEU A 11 6.43 -0.79 -5.78
N GLU A 12 6.84 -2.00 -6.14
CA GLU A 12 7.00 -3.11 -5.20
C GLU A 12 7.98 -2.74 -4.08
N LEU A 13 9.12 -2.15 -4.44
CA LEU A 13 10.10 -1.66 -3.46
C LEU A 13 9.52 -0.59 -2.52
N ASP A 14 8.76 0.37 -3.04
CA ASP A 14 8.16 1.41 -2.19
C ASP A 14 7.11 0.82 -1.22
N ILE A 15 6.30 -0.13 -1.70
CA ILE A 15 5.36 -0.88 -0.85
C ILE A 15 6.12 -1.65 0.23
N ASP A 16 7.20 -2.34 -0.12
CA ASP A 16 8.01 -3.10 0.85
C ASP A 16 8.61 -2.21 1.93
N VAL A 17 9.11 -1.03 1.56
CA VAL A 17 9.64 -0.06 2.52
C VAL A 17 8.54 0.43 3.48
N ARG A 18 7.33 0.68 2.97
CA ARG A 18 6.19 1.10 3.81
C ARG A 18 5.66 0.01 4.72
N LEU A 19 5.80 -1.25 4.31
CA LEU A 19 5.40 -2.42 5.06
C LEU A 19 6.54 -3.04 5.88
N ALA A 20 7.71 -2.39 5.97
CA ALA A 20 8.90 -2.96 6.60
C ALA A 20 8.66 -3.47 8.03
N ASP A 21 7.93 -2.72 8.86
CA ASP A 21 7.58 -3.17 10.22
C ASP A 21 6.66 -4.39 10.21
N LEU A 22 5.69 -4.41 9.29
CA LEU A 22 4.79 -5.55 9.11
C LEU A 22 5.54 -6.78 8.59
N TRP A 23 6.57 -6.58 7.76
CA TRP A 23 7.46 -7.64 7.31
C TRP A 23 8.34 -8.19 8.43
N ALA A 24 8.79 -7.33 9.34
CA ALA A 24 9.49 -7.77 10.55
C ALA A 24 8.59 -8.67 11.41
N GLU A 25 7.34 -8.25 11.67
CA GLU A 25 6.36 -9.09 12.38
C GLU A 25 6.09 -10.42 11.65
N ALA A 26 5.92 -10.38 10.32
CA ALA A 26 5.70 -11.58 9.52
C ALA A 26 6.89 -12.57 9.60
N SER A 27 8.11 -12.07 9.75
CA SER A 27 9.32 -12.91 9.86
C SER A 27 9.38 -13.69 11.18
N GLU A 28 8.66 -13.25 12.21
CA GLU A 28 8.59 -13.90 13.52
C GLU A 28 7.45 -14.94 13.60
N VAL A 29 6.62 -15.06 12.56
CA VAL A 29 5.51 -16.01 12.50
C VAL A 29 6.03 -17.44 12.34
N GLY A 30 5.88 -18.25 13.39
CA GLY A 30 6.29 -19.66 13.37
C GLY A 30 5.37 -20.60 12.58
N GLU A 31 4.06 -20.32 12.53
CA GLU A 31 3.08 -21.13 11.80
C GLU A 31 2.13 -20.25 10.99
N TRP A 32 2.01 -20.56 9.70
CA TRP A 32 1.13 -19.85 8.78
C TRP A 32 -0.18 -20.60 8.57
N ASN A 33 -1.29 -19.92 8.85
CA ASN A 33 -2.62 -20.37 8.53
C ASN A 33 -3.43 -19.24 7.88
N LEU A 34 -4.63 -19.55 7.39
CA LEU A 34 -5.46 -18.58 6.66
C LEU A 34 -5.84 -17.35 7.50
N GLU A 35 -6.01 -17.51 8.82
CA GLU A 35 -6.34 -16.41 9.72
C GLU A 35 -5.17 -15.43 9.85
N VAL A 36 -3.95 -15.96 9.97
CA VAL A 36 -2.71 -15.16 10.02
C VAL A 36 -2.51 -14.41 8.69
N VAL A 37 -2.64 -15.09 7.54
CA VAL A 37 -2.57 -14.43 6.22
C VAL A 37 -3.61 -13.31 6.11
N ALA A 38 -4.86 -13.59 6.52
CA ALA A 38 -5.92 -12.60 6.49
C ALA A 38 -5.68 -11.42 7.44
N ALA A 39 -4.98 -11.62 8.55
CA ALA A 39 -4.56 -10.54 9.44
C ALA A 39 -3.54 -9.62 8.76
N PHE A 40 -2.48 -10.18 8.17
CA PHE A 40 -1.46 -9.42 7.44
C PHE A 40 -2.05 -8.66 6.24
N MET A 41 -2.95 -9.29 5.47
CA MET A 41 -3.63 -8.61 4.37
C MET A 41 -4.45 -7.40 4.84
N ARG A 42 -5.17 -7.53 5.96
CA ARG A 42 -5.94 -6.42 6.54
C ARG A 42 -5.03 -5.34 7.10
N ALA A 43 -3.90 -5.70 7.71
CA ALA A 43 -2.91 -4.75 8.21
C ALA A 43 -2.27 -3.95 7.06
N ALA A 44 -1.84 -4.62 5.98
CA ALA A 44 -1.30 -3.96 4.79
C ALA A 44 -2.33 -3.03 4.12
N TYR A 45 -3.58 -3.49 3.98
CA TYR A 45 -4.67 -2.65 3.48
C TYR A 45 -4.93 -1.43 4.38
N GLY A 46 -4.95 -1.63 5.70
CA GLY A 46 -5.10 -0.57 6.68
C GLY A 46 -3.95 0.45 6.62
N LYS A 47 -2.70 -0.01 6.47
CA LYS A 47 -1.54 0.87 6.27
C LYS A 47 -1.71 1.72 5.02
N GLY A 48 -2.10 1.14 3.89
CA GLY A 48 -2.40 1.90 2.68
C GLY A 48 -3.51 2.94 2.84
N TYR A 49 -4.54 2.66 3.64
CA TYR A 49 -5.58 3.63 3.97
C TYR A 49 -5.06 4.79 4.82
N CYS A 50 -4.25 4.50 5.84
CA CYS A 50 -3.62 5.53 6.67
C CYS A 50 -2.64 6.40 5.86
N ASP A 51 -1.82 5.79 5.01
CA ASP A 51 -0.90 6.51 4.11
C ASP A 51 -1.69 7.45 3.18
N ALA A 52 -2.79 6.97 2.58
CA ALA A 52 -3.66 7.80 1.73
C ALA A 52 -4.32 8.96 2.50
N LEU A 53 -4.69 8.75 3.76
CA LEU A 53 -5.26 9.81 4.62
C LEU A 53 -4.24 10.84 5.08
N THR A 54 -2.94 10.52 5.02
CA THR A 54 -1.84 11.35 5.50
C THR A 54 -0.99 11.92 4.36
N GLU A 55 -1.41 11.75 3.10
CA GLU A 55 -0.76 12.40 1.96
C GLU A 55 -0.76 13.93 2.12
N ASP A 56 0.37 14.56 1.76
CA ASP A 56 0.49 16.03 1.73
C ASP A 56 -0.54 16.68 0.80
N ASP A 57 -0.80 16.03 -0.34
CA ASP A 57 -1.84 16.40 -1.30
C ASP A 57 -2.55 15.13 -1.81
N PRO A 58 -3.90 15.08 -1.85
CA PRO A 58 -4.63 13.90 -2.28
C PRO A 58 -4.14 13.31 -3.61
N GLY A 59 -3.83 12.01 -3.59
CA GLY A 59 -3.38 11.24 -4.74
C GLY A 59 -1.90 11.41 -5.10
N SER A 60 -1.08 11.97 -4.21
CA SER A 60 0.38 12.04 -4.37
C SER A 60 1.01 10.68 -4.60
N LEU A 61 0.62 9.67 -3.84
CA LEU A 61 1.06 8.27 -3.99
C LEU A 61 0.74 7.71 -5.37
N CYS A 62 -0.47 7.98 -5.88
CA CYS A 62 -0.82 7.59 -7.24
C CYS A 62 0.08 8.26 -8.28
N ARG A 63 0.34 9.57 -8.13
CA ARG A 63 1.18 10.33 -9.09
C ARG A 63 2.63 9.90 -9.06
N GLU A 64 3.20 9.67 -7.89
CA GLU A 64 4.58 9.22 -7.70
C GLU A 64 4.87 7.91 -8.44
N HIS A 65 3.89 7.01 -8.49
CA HIS A 65 3.98 5.76 -9.23
C HIS A 65 3.43 5.85 -10.67
N GLY A 66 3.03 7.03 -11.13
CA GLY A 66 2.53 7.27 -12.50
C GLY A 66 1.13 6.70 -12.78
N TYR A 67 0.33 6.48 -11.74
CA TYR A 67 -1.08 6.10 -11.84
C TYR A 67 -2.00 7.32 -11.97
N LYS A 68 -3.18 7.09 -12.54
CA LYS A 68 -4.27 8.07 -12.53
C LYS A 68 -4.90 8.11 -11.14
N ILE A 69 -5.10 9.30 -10.62
CA ILE A 69 -5.83 9.49 -9.36
C ILE A 69 -7.30 9.09 -9.60
N PRO A 70 -7.87 8.20 -8.78
CA PRO A 70 -9.27 7.85 -8.87
C PRO A 70 -10.18 9.08 -8.73
N LEU A 71 -11.24 9.17 -9.54
CA LEU A 71 -12.22 10.24 -9.39
C LEU A 71 -12.92 10.12 -8.04
N LYS A 72 -13.05 11.24 -7.33
CA LYS A 72 -13.87 11.29 -6.11
C LYS A 72 -15.31 10.91 -6.48
N ARG A 73 -15.88 9.92 -5.79
CA ARG A 73 -17.30 9.60 -5.96
C ARG A 73 -18.11 10.86 -5.59
N PRO A 74 -19.07 11.30 -6.43
CA PRO A 74 -19.93 12.41 -6.06
C PRO A 74 -20.62 12.08 -4.73
N ALA A 75 -20.72 13.08 -3.84
CA ALA A 75 -21.45 12.92 -2.60
C ALA A 75 -22.88 12.46 -2.93
N PRO A 76 -23.45 11.50 -2.17
CA PRO A 76 -24.86 11.18 -2.33
C PRO A 76 -25.68 12.46 -2.19
N LEU A 77 -26.69 12.62 -3.05
CA LEU A 77 -27.62 13.73 -2.96
C LEU A 77 -28.26 13.72 -1.55
N PRO A 78 -28.37 14.88 -0.87
CA PRO A 78 -29.14 14.95 0.35
C PRO A 78 -30.61 14.60 0.05
N ASP A 79 -31.24 13.88 0.99
CA ASP A 79 -32.66 13.48 0.92
C ASP A 79 -33.61 14.69 0.78
#